data_AF-A0A2G9MAS3-F1
#
_entry.id   AF-A0A2G9MAS3-F1
#
_cell.length_a   1.000
_cell.length_b   1.000
_cell.length_c   1.000
_cell.angle_alpha   90.00
_cell.angle_beta   90.00
_cell.angle_gamma   90.00
#
_symmetry.space_group_name_H-M   'P 1'
#
loop_
_entity.id
_entity.type
_entity.pdbx_description
1 polymer ?
#
loop_
_entity_poly.entity_id
_entity_poly.type
_entity_poly.pdbx_seq_one_letter_code
_entity_poly.pdbx_strand_id
1 'polypeptide(L)'
;MSLRSRIIDGARKHIVETTAGLSVVNPLFAANELFVVGMTDEKSIDSRLGITGWSYLGLNWLFVKGRDLSKRSLGITQKSSEFIQGAHDFVYGGLFSVPVAYGLYRFWAGETNPETLKWAVASSAVYGTVVGLISGYAIDVGNDLMGLGDCQRKTYPGFVKRQTSGVKRAIAGVLVAGSVGLMGLMYAGVDNPQQLQEQTTSPITERAIPTQDQYKSLEVELRKD
;
A
#
# COMPACT_ATOMS: atom_id res chain seq x y z
N MET A 1 -29.99 14.18 17.52
CA MET A 1 -29.40 12.88 17.10
C MET A 1 -29.19 12.02 18.34
N SER A 2 -29.66 10.78 18.34
CA SER A 2 -29.45 9.85 19.47
C SER A 2 -28.02 9.29 19.46
N LEU A 3 -27.54 8.81 20.62
CA LEU A 3 -26.24 8.12 20.72
C LEU A 3 -26.16 6.95 19.73
N ARG A 4 -27.25 6.17 19.61
CA ARG A 4 -27.37 5.07 18.65
C ARG A 4 -27.15 5.53 17.21
N SER A 5 -27.79 6.62 16.77
CA SER A 5 -27.60 7.13 15.41
C SER A 5 -26.14 7.54 15.15
N ARG A 6 -25.47 8.15 16.14
CA ARG A 6 -24.05 8.56 16.00
C ARG A 6 -23.12 7.37 15.84
N ILE A 7 -23.37 6.28 16.59
CA ILE A 7 -22.58 5.05 16.50
C ILE A 7 -22.76 4.39 15.14
N ILE A 8 -24.01 4.27 14.66
CA ILE A 8 -24.31 3.66 13.37
C ILE A 8 -23.69 4.46 12.22
N ASP A 9 -23.86 5.79 12.22
CA ASP A 9 -23.30 6.65 11.19
C ASP A 9 -21.76 6.64 11.20
N GLY A 10 -21.16 6.63 12.40
CA GLY A 10 -19.72 6.50 12.57
C GLY A 10 -19.17 5.17 12.04
N ALA A 11 -19.84 4.05 12.35
CA ALA A 11 -19.47 2.73 11.86
C ALA A 11 -19.61 2.64 10.34
N ARG A 12 -20.73 3.12 9.78
CA ARG A 12 -20.95 3.17 8.33
C ARG A 12 -19.88 3.99 7.63
N LYS A 13 -19.53 5.15 8.18
CA LYS A 13 -18.46 5.99 7.65
C LYS A 13 -17.11 5.28 7.70
N HIS A 14 -16.74 4.69 8.83
CA HIS A 14 -15.50 3.93 8.95
C HIS A 14 -15.38 2.80 7.93
N ILE A 15 -16.47 2.03 7.71
CA ILE A 15 -16.50 0.95 6.71
C ILE A 15 -16.27 1.52 5.30
N VAL A 16 -16.95 2.60 4.93
CA VAL A 16 -16.82 3.22 3.61
C VAL A 16 -15.41 3.78 3.39
N GLU A 17 -14.89 4.54 4.35
CA GLU A 17 -13.55 5.14 4.25
C GLU A 17 -12.47 4.06 4.18
N THR A 18 -12.61 2.99 4.98
CA THR A 18 -11.68 1.85 4.96
C THR A 18 -11.74 1.10 3.64
N THR A 19 -12.94 0.79 3.14
CA THR A 19 -13.11 0.08 1.87
C THR A 19 -12.56 0.90 0.71
N ALA A 20 -12.84 2.21 0.67
CA ALA A 20 -12.36 3.10 -0.38
C ALA A 20 -10.83 3.23 -0.38
N GLY A 21 -10.22 3.37 0.80
CA GLY A 21 -8.76 3.38 0.94
C GLY A 21 -8.13 2.06 0.48
N LEU A 22 -8.60 0.94 1.02
CA LEU A 22 -8.06 -0.39 0.71
C LEU A 22 -8.21 -0.79 -0.77
N SER A 23 -9.28 -0.34 -1.43
CA SER A 23 -9.51 -0.60 -2.86
C SER A 23 -8.47 0.06 -3.78
N VAL A 24 -7.63 0.94 -3.24
CA VAL A 24 -6.52 1.52 -3.99
C VAL A 24 -5.17 1.10 -3.40
N VAL A 25 -5.07 1.08 -2.07
CA VAL A 25 -3.85 0.69 -1.36
C VAL A 25 -3.47 -0.76 -1.68
N ASN A 26 -4.40 -1.70 -1.58
CA ASN A 26 -4.07 -3.12 -1.66
C ASN A 26 -3.50 -3.53 -3.02
N PRO A 27 -4.10 -3.16 -4.18
CA PRO A 27 -3.50 -3.47 -5.47
C PRO A 27 -2.11 -2.85 -5.67
N LEU A 28 -1.91 -1.60 -5.23
CA LEU A 28 -0.61 -0.93 -5.36
C LEU A 28 0.48 -1.59 -4.52
N PHE A 29 0.15 -1.97 -3.29
CA PHE A 29 1.09 -2.68 -2.43
C PHE A 29 1.33 -4.11 -2.89
N ALA A 30 0.30 -4.83 -3.37
CA ALA A 30 0.48 -6.17 -3.94
C ALA A 30 1.43 -6.11 -5.14
N ALA A 31 1.26 -5.13 -6.04
CA ALA A 31 2.18 -4.93 -7.15
C ALA A 31 3.62 -4.66 -6.67
N ASN A 32 3.81 -3.82 -5.66
CA ASN A 32 5.14 -3.57 -5.09
C ASN A 32 5.74 -4.84 -4.46
N GLU A 33 4.97 -5.53 -3.62
CA GLU A 33 5.41 -6.75 -2.93
C GLU A 33 5.83 -7.84 -3.93
N LEU A 34 5.04 -8.05 -4.98
CA LEU A 34 5.30 -9.08 -5.99
C LEU A 34 6.42 -8.68 -6.97
N PHE A 35 6.31 -7.52 -7.61
CA PHE A 35 7.16 -7.17 -8.75
C PHE A 35 8.44 -6.41 -8.39
N VAL A 36 8.49 -5.76 -7.22
CA VAL A 36 9.64 -4.94 -6.80
C VAL A 36 10.39 -5.60 -5.65
N VAL A 37 9.68 -6.05 -4.62
CA VAL A 37 10.29 -6.68 -3.44
C VAL A 37 10.60 -8.16 -3.70
N GLY A 38 9.81 -8.84 -4.55
CA GLY A 38 9.97 -10.26 -4.82
C GLY A 38 9.44 -11.15 -3.68
N MET A 39 8.40 -10.71 -2.98
CA MET A 39 7.71 -11.55 -2.00
C MET A 39 6.93 -12.67 -2.71
N THR A 40 6.77 -13.82 -2.05
CA THR A 40 5.88 -14.88 -2.54
C THR A 40 4.41 -14.46 -2.43
N ASP A 41 3.56 -15.04 -3.27
CA ASP A 41 2.12 -14.77 -3.28
C ASP A 41 1.49 -14.97 -1.90
N GLU A 42 1.81 -16.09 -1.23
CA GLU A 42 1.33 -16.39 0.13
C GLU A 42 1.66 -15.28 1.11
N LYS A 43 2.91 -14.82 1.14
CA LYS A 43 3.34 -13.75 2.06
C LYS A 43 2.70 -12.42 1.73
N SER A 44 2.53 -12.10 0.45
CA SER A 44 1.84 -10.87 0.02
C SER A 44 0.35 -10.93 0.39
N ILE A 45 -0.34 -12.04 0.11
CA ILE A 45 -1.74 -12.26 0.48
C ILE A 45 -1.92 -12.15 1.99
N ASP A 46 -1.09 -12.81 2.80
CA ASP A 46 -1.15 -12.74 4.26
C ASP A 46 -0.92 -11.32 4.80
N SER A 47 0.03 -10.60 4.21
CA SER A 47 0.28 -9.18 4.49
C SER A 47 -0.95 -8.33 4.18
N ARG A 48 -1.56 -8.50 3.00
CA ARG A 48 -2.75 -7.76 2.56
C ARG A 48 -3.99 -8.09 3.38
N LEU A 49 -4.17 -9.36 3.78
CA LEU A 49 -5.24 -9.78 4.67
C LEU A 49 -5.05 -9.19 6.07
N GLY A 50 -3.83 -9.25 6.60
CA GLY A 50 -3.47 -8.66 7.89
C GLY A 50 -3.77 -7.16 7.94
N ILE A 51 -3.26 -6.38 6.98
CA ILE A 51 -3.50 -4.92 6.95
C ILE A 51 -4.98 -4.60 6.72
N THR A 52 -5.69 -5.39 5.91
CA THR A 52 -7.12 -5.22 5.67
C THR A 52 -7.91 -5.43 6.97
N GLY A 53 -7.62 -6.53 7.69
CA GLY A 53 -8.21 -6.82 8.98
C GLY A 53 -7.98 -5.70 9.98
N TRP A 54 -6.72 -5.29 10.17
CA TRP A 54 -6.37 -4.19 11.08
C TRP A 54 -7.01 -2.85 10.70
N SER A 55 -7.14 -2.57 9.40
CA SER A 55 -7.80 -1.37 8.90
C SER A 55 -9.27 -1.34 9.28
N TYR A 56 -9.99 -2.46 9.11
CA TYR A 56 -11.38 -2.58 9.55
C TYR A 56 -11.53 -2.55 11.07
N LEU A 57 -10.56 -3.06 11.83
CA LEU A 57 -10.54 -2.97 13.30
C LEU A 57 -10.28 -1.56 13.84
N GLY A 58 -9.82 -0.62 13.00
CA GLY A 58 -9.68 0.79 13.38
C GLY A 58 -8.34 1.42 13.02
N LEU A 59 -7.41 0.70 12.40
CA LEU A 59 -6.14 1.31 11.95
C LEU A 59 -6.38 2.44 10.95
N ASN A 60 -7.35 2.28 10.05
CA ASN A 60 -7.72 3.34 9.11
C ASN A 60 -8.37 4.55 9.82
N TRP A 61 -9.17 4.31 10.86
CA TRP A 61 -9.71 5.39 11.68
C TRP A 61 -8.58 6.19 12.35
N LEU A 62 -7.55 5.49 12.86
CA LEU A 62 -6.37 6.12 13.45
C LEU A 62 -5.63 6.97 12.41
N PHE A 63 -5.44 6.45 11.20
CA PHE A 63 -4.85 7.20 10.09
C PHE A 63 -5.64 8.47 9.76
N VAL A 64 -6.95 8.36 9.53
CA VAL A 64 -7.80 9.51 9.18
C VAL A 64 -7.82 10.55 10.30
N LYS A 65 -7.99 10.12 11.55
CA LYS A 65 -8.00 11.03 12.70
C LYS A 65 -6.67 11.71 12.93
N GLY A 66 -5.56 10.97 12.82
CA GLY A 66 -4.23 11.54 12.94
C GLY A 66 -3.94 12.52 11.81
N ARG A 67 -4.37 12.22 10.57
CA ARG A 67 -4.24 13.13 9.42
C ARG A 67 -4.98 14.43 9.67
N ASP A 68 -6.24 14.34 10.10
CA ASP A 68 -7.08 15.52 10.36
C ASP A 68 -6.54 16.36 11.52
N LEU A 69 -6.04 15.72 12.58
CA LEU A 69 -5.39 16.41 13.70
C LEU A 69 -4.12 17.13 13.25
N SER A 70 -3.29 16.47 12.45
CA SER A 70 -2.05 17.04 11.91
C SER A 70 -2.33 18.24 11.00
N LYS A 71 -3.31 18.13 10.09
CA LYS A 71 -3.77 19.28 9.27
C LYS A 71 -4.20 20.46 10.14
N ARG A 72 -4.98 20.20 11.19
CA ARG A 72 -5.44 21.24 12.12
C ARG A 72 -4.27 21.89 12.88
N SER A 73 -3.31 21.12 13.38
CA SER A 73 -2.15 21.68 14.09
C SER A 73 -1.26 22.53 13.20
N LEU A 74 -1.19 22.22 11.90
CA LEU A 74 -0.40 22.96 10.91
C LEU A 74 -1.21 24.09 10.23
N GLY A 75 -2.46 24.32 10.62
CA GLY A 75 -3.32 25.33 9.99
C GLY A 75 -3.69 25.02 8.53
N ILE A 76 -3.58 23.76 8.10
CA ILE A 76 -3.96 23.32 6.76
C ILE A 76 -5.47 23.14 6.74
N THR A 77 -6.15 23.95 5.93
CA THR A 77 -7.60 23.98 5.84
C THR A 77 -8.07 23.61 4.43
N GLN A 78 -9.40 23.52 4.24
CA GLN A 78 -10.01 23.32 2.93
C GLN A 78 -9.73 24.47 1.94
N LYS A 79 -9.30 25.65 2.44
CA LYS A 79 -8.91 26.79 1.61
C LYS A 79 -7.44 26.74 1.17
N SER A 80 -6.63 25.86 1.77
CA SER A 80 -5.23 25.68 1.39
C SER A 80 -5.14 25.12 -0.03
N SER A 81 -4.07 25.45 -0.75
CA SER A 81 -3.86 24.95 -2.12
C SER A 81 -3.77 23.42 -2.14
N GLU A 82 -4.20 22.80 -3.25
CA GLU A 82 -4.10 21.34 -3.44
C GLU A 82 -2.65 20.85 -3.30
N PHE A 83 -1.67 21.69 -3.67
CA PHE A 83 -0.26 21.38 -3.47
C PHE A 83 0.11 21.26 -1.99
N ILE A 84 -0.33 22.19 -1.13
CA ILE A 84 -0.05 22.12 0.32
C ILE A 84 -0.77 20.93 0.96
N GLN A 85 -2.04 20.72 0.61
CA GLN A 85 -2.80 19.57 1.12
C GLN A 85 -2.17 18.25 0.67
N GLY A 86 -1.74 18.18 -0.59
CA GLY A 86 -1.04 17.04 -1.16
C GLY A 86 0.31 16.80 -0.50
N ALA A 87 1.16 17.82 -0.36
CA ALA A 87 2.47 17.70 0.29
C ALA A 87 2.34 17.22 1.74
N HIS A 88 1.34 17.71 2.47
CA HIS A 88 1.01 17.19 3.79
C HIS A 88 0.60 15.71 3.75
N ASP A 89 -0.35 15.35 2.88
CA ASP A 89 -0.85 13.98 2.78
C ASP A 89 0.26 13.00 2.34
N PHE A 90 1.19 13.47 1.51
CA PHE A 90 2.41 12.78 1.11
C PHE A 90 3.32 12.50 2.31
N VAL A 91 3.69 13.53 3.08
CA VAL A 91 4.57 13.37 4.25
C VAL A 91 3.90 12.54 5.35
N TYR A 92 2.62 12.82 5.65
CA TYR A 92 1.86 12.11 6.66
C TYR A 92 1.70 10.63 6.31
N GLY A 93 1.41 10.32 5.04
CA GLY A 93 1.31 8.94 4.55
C GLY A 93 2.58 8.14 4.79
N GLY A 94 3.75 8.68 4.39
CA GLY A 94 5.03 8.01 4.59
C GLY A 94 5.44 7.85 6.06
N LEU A 95 5.18 8.85 6.89
CA LEU A 95 5.48 8.75 8.33
C LEU A 95 4.57 7.74 9.04
N PHE A 96 3.29 7.68 8.67
CA PHE A 96 2.35 6.73 9.25
C PHE A 96 2.63 5.30 8.79
N SER A 97 3.05 5.10 7.54
CA SER A 97 3.32 3.77 7.00
C SER A 97 4.54 3.10 7.63
N VAL A 98 5.53 3.84 8.14
CA VAL A 98 6.74 3.27 8.77
C VAL A 98 6.42 2.37 9.97
N PRO A 99 5.76 2.84 11.05
CA PRO A 99 5.45 1.99 12.21
C PRO A 99 4.46 0.89 11.86
N VAL A 100 3.53 1.13 10.92
CA VAL A 100 2.58 0.12 10.45
C VAL A 100 3.31 -1.00 9.70
N ALA A 101 4.16 -0.66 8.75
CA ALA A 101 4.95 -1.62 7.99
C ALA A 101 5.89 -2.40 8.92
N TYR A 102 6.58 -1.72 9.83
CA TYR A 102 7.42 -2.38 10.82
C TYR A 102 6.62 -3.38 11.66
N GLY A 103 5.48 -2.96 12.21
CA GLY A 103 4.63 -3.83 13.02
C GLY A 103 4.09 -5.03 12.24
N LEU A 104 3.66 -4.80 11.00
CA LEU A 104 3.12 -5.83 10.13
C LEU A 104 4.19 -6.85 9.74
N TYR A 105 5.35 -6.41 9.22
CA TYR A 105 6.40 -7.36 8.83
C TYR A 105 7.01 -8.08 10.02
N ARG A 106 7.27 -7.37 11.14
CA ARG A 106 7.94 -7.95 12.31
C ARG A 106 7.05 -8.90 13.10
N PHE A 107 5.83 -8.47 13.42
CA PHE A 107 4.96 -9.20 14.36
C PHE A 107 3.92 -10.07 13.66
N TRP A 108 3.46 -9.70 12.46
CA TRP A 108 2.46 -10.47 11.73
C TRP A 108 3.11 -11.46 10.76
N ALA A 109 4.01 -10.98 9.91
CA ALA A 109 4.70 -11.84 8.93
C ALA A 109 5.90 -12.61 9.51
N GLY A 110 6.30 -12.31 10.76
CA GLY A 110 7.38 -13.01 11.45
C GLY A 110 8.78 -12.73 10.89
N GLU A 111 8.97 -11.66 10.11
CA GLU A 111 10.28 -11.33 9.54
C GLU A 111 11.26 -10.95 10.67
N THR A 112 12.44 -11.57 10.66
CA THR A 112 13.49 -11.40 11.68
C THR A 112 14.75 -10.79 11.11
N ASN A 113 14.94 -10.83 9.79
CA ASN A 113 16.12 -10.30 9.14
C ASN A 113 16.08 -8.75 9.15
N PRO A 114 17.07 -8.09 9.77
CA PRO A 114 17.09 -6.63 9.88
C PRO A 114 17.27 -5.91 8.54
N GLU A 115 17.95 -6.54 7.57
CA GLU A 115 18.15 -5.98 6.23
C GLU A 115 16.84 -6.02 5.42
N THR A 116 16.16 -7.16 5.40
CA THR A 116 14.82 -7.28 4.79
C THR A 116 13.85 -6.29 5.40
N LEU A 117 13.83 -6.19 6.74
CA LEU A 117 12.93 -5.29 7.45
C LEU A 117 13.25 -3.82 7.14
N LYS A 118 14.54 -3.45 7.05
CA LYS A 118 14.97 -2.09 6.67
C LYS A 118 14.46 -1.73 5.27
N TRP A 119 14.64 -2.60 4.28
CA TRP A 119 14.19 -2.36 2.91
C TRP A 119 12.67 -2.37 2.79
N ALA A 120 11.98 -3.25 3.51
CA ALA A 120 10.52 -3.30 3.57
C ALA A 120 9.93 -2.01 4.17
N VAL A 121 10.52 -1.50 5.26
CA VAL A 121 10.09 -0.25 5.89
C VAL A 121 10.43 0.96 5.00
N ALA A 122 11.62 1.01 4.43
CA ALA A 122 12.03 2.11 3.55
C ALA A 122 11.17 2.19 2.28
N SER A 123 10.95 1.06 1.60
CA SER A 123 10.05 0.99 0.45
C SER A 123 8.60 1.32 0.84
N SER A 124 8.13 0.86 1.99
CA SER A 124 6.80 1.20 2.51
C SER A 124 6.65 2.68 2.82
N ALA A 125 7.71 3.37 3.25
CA ALA A 125 7.68 4.83 3.43
C ALA A 125 7.50 5.53 2.08
N VAL A 126 8.30 5.17 1.07
CA VAL A 126 8.21 5.75 -0.28
C VAL A 126 6.87 5.44 -0.95
N TYR A 127 6.37 4.22 -0.83
CA TYR A 127 5.05 3.87 -1.34
C TYR A 127 3.94 4.54 -0.53
N GLY A 128 4.09 4.62 0.78
CA GLY A 128 3.16 5.28 1.68
C GLY A 128 2.97 6.77 1.34
N THR A 129 4.02 7.45 0.88
CA THR A 129 3.88 8.85 0.44
C THR A 129 3.04 8.99 -0.83
N VAL A 130 3.28 8.17 -1.85
CA VAL A 130 2.51 8.19 -3.10
C VAL A 130 1.07 7.74 -2.84
N VAL A 131 0.89 6.67 -2.08
CA VAL A 131 -0.41 6.09 -1.75
C VAL A 131 -1.22 7.00 -0.83
N GLY A 132 -0.59 7.84 0.01
CA GLY A 132 -1.27 8.80 0.87
C GLY A 132 -2.12 9.81 0.09
N LEU A 133 -1.59 10.33 -1.03
CA LEU A 133 -2.30 11.23 -1.94
C LEU A 133 -3.54 10.54 -2.54
N ILE A 134 -3.33 9.36 -3.09
CA ILE A 134 -4.37 8.62 -3.83
C ILE A 134 -5.45 8.12 -2.85
N SER A 135 -5.06 7.60 -1.70
CA SER A 135 -5.97 7.14 -0.64
C SER A 135 -6.81 8.28 -0.10
N GLY A 136 -6.22 9.46 0.11
CA GLY A 136 -6.96 10.64 0.55
C GLY A 136 -8.05 11.03 -0.45
N TYR A 137 -7.73 11.00 -1.74
CA TYR A 137 -8.71 11.24 -2.80
C TYR A 137 -9.78 10.14 -2.85
N ALA A 138 -9.38 8.87 -2.77
CA ALA A 138 -10.28 7.73 -2.79
C ALA A 138 -11.28 7.75 -1.63
N ILE A 139 -10.84 8.12 -0.42
CA ILE A 139 -11.70 8.29 0.75
C ILE A 139 -12.74 9.40 0.52
N ASP A 140 -12.32 10.56 0.01
CA ASP A 140 -13.22 11.68 -0.28
C ASP A 140 -14.27 11.28 -1.34
N VAL A 141 -13.86 10.56 -2.39
CA VAL A 141 -14.76 10.03 -3.44
C VAL A 141 -15.68 8.94 -2.89
N GLY A 142 -15.18 8.02 -2.08
CA GLY A 142 -15.98 6.96 -1.47
C GLY A 142 -17.10 7.51 -0.59
N ASN A 143 -16.80 8.56 0.18
CA ASN A 143 -17.81 9.27 0.97
C ASN A 143 -18.91 9.89 0.08
N ASP A 144 -18.55 10.50 -1.07
CA ASP A 144 -19.52 11.03 -2.04
C ASP A 144 -20.37 9.94 -2.69
N LEU A 145 -19.72 8.86 -3.13
CA LEU A 145 -20.40 7.77 -3.81
C LEU A 145 -21.40 7.05 -2.90
N MET A 146 -21.10 6.98 -1.60
CA MET A 146 -21.95 6.33 -0.61
C MET A 146 -22.96 7.28 0.06
N GLY A 147 -22.94 8.57 -0.29
CA GLY A 147 -23.84 9.59 0.25
C GLY A 147 -23.58 9.90 1.72
N LEU A 148 -22.31 9.88 2.15
CA LEU A 148 -21.87 10.18 3.52
C LEU A 148 -21.24 11.58 3.66
N GLY A 149 -20.94 12.23 2.54
CA GLY A 149 -20.45 13.60 2.48
C GLY A 149 -20.06 13.95 1.04
N ASP A 150 -20.05 15.22 0.68
CA ASP A 150 -19.69 15.64 -0.68
C ASP A 150 -18.17 15.61 -0.91
N CYS A 151 -17.76 15.11 -2.07
CA CYS A 151 -16.37 15.29 -2.51
C CYS A 151 -16.16 16.74 -2.98
N GLN A 152 -15.22 17.43 -2.32
CA GLN A 152 -14.89 18.84 -2.58
C GLN A 152 -13.68 19.02 -3.52
N ARG A 153 -13.06 17.92 -3.96
CA ARG A 153 -11.89 17.96 -4.85
C ARG A 153 -12.28 18.54 -6.20
N LYS A 154 -11.53 19.54 -6.69
CA LYS A 154 -11.81 20.19 -7.99
C LYS A 154 -11.66 19.24 -9.18
N THR A 155 -10.77 18.26 -9.06
CA THR A 155 -10.53 17.23 -10.09
C THR A 155 -11.59 16.13 -10.08
N TYR A 156 -12.52 16.11 -9.12
CA TYR A 156 -13.60 15.13 -9.10
C TYR A 156 -14.63 15.42 -10.20
N PRO A 157 -14.89 14.48 -11.13
CA PRO A 157 -15.69 14.79 -12.30
C PRO A 157 -17.13 15.17 -11.94
N GLY A 158 -17.55 16.36 -12.39
CA GLY A 158 -18.89 16.88 -12.11
C GLY A 158 -20.02 15.99 -12.61
N PHE A 159 -19.79 15.18 -13.66
CA PHE A 159 -20.79 14.23 -14.15
C PHE A 159 -21.03 13.07 -13.18
N VAL A 160 -20.03 12.61 -12.42
CA VAL A 160 -20.19 11.59 -11.37
C VAL A 160 -20.91 12.21 -10.17
N LYS A 161 -20.51 13.43 -9.79
CA LYS A 161 -21.09 14.15 -8.65
C LYS A 161 -22.61 14.35 -8.78
N ARG A 162 -23.12 14.56 -10.00
CA ARG A 162 -24.55 14.77 -10.30
C ARG A 162 -25.37 13.49 -10.48
N GLN A 163 -24.76 12.30 -10.40
CA GLN A 163 -25.50 11.05 -10.54
C GLN A 163 -26.44 10.79 -9.36
N THR A 164 -27.45 9.95 -9.58
CA THR A 164 -28.34 9.48 -8.52
C THR A 164 -27.59 8.61 -7.51
N SER A 165 -28.11 8.51 -6.28
CA SER A 165 -27.49 7.72 -5.21
C SER A 165 -27.33 6.24 -5.58
N GLY A 166 -28.26 5.67 -6.35
CA GLY A 166 -28.16 4.29 -6.85
C GLY A 166 -26.98 4.10 -7.81
N VAL A 167 -26.84 4.99 -8.80
CA VAL A 167 -25.73 4.94 -9.76
C VAL A 167 -24.38 5.14 -9.06
N LYS A 168 -24.30 6.09 -8.11
CA LYS A 168 -23.08 6.31 -7.34
C LYS A 168 -22.64 5.08 -6.54
N ARG A 169 -23.58 4.38 -5.89
CA ARG A 169 -23.29 3.13 -5.18
C ARG A 169 -22.87 2.01 -6.13
N ALA A 170 -23.46 1.92 -7.32
CA ALA A 170 -23.05 0.97 -8.34
C ALA A 170 -21.61 1.23 -8.81
N ILE A 171 -21.24 2.49 -9.04
CA ILE A 171 -19.86 2.89 -9.36
C ILE A 171 -18.91 2.46 -8.25
N ALA A 172 -19.24 2.73 -6.98
CA ALA A 172 -18.43 2.28 -5.85
C ALA A 172 -18.26 0.76 -5.83
N GLY A 173 -19.34 0.01 -6.03
CA GLY A 173 -19.30 -1.45 -6.09
C GLY A 173 -18.40 -1.98 -7.22
N VAL A 174 -18.50 -1.41 -8.42
CA VAL A 174 -17.65 -1.77 -9.57
C VAL A 174 -16.18 -1.45 -9.29
N LEU A 175 -15.87 -0.32 -8.66
CA LEU A 175 -14.49 0.04 -8.31
C LEU A 175 -13.87 -0.93 -7.29
N VAL A 176 -14.63 -1.33 -6.27
CA VAL A 176 -14.19 -2.33 -5.29
C VAL A 176 -13.98 -3.69 -5.97
N ALA A 177 -14.94 -4.13 -6.78
CA ALA A 177 -14.82 -5.39 -7.53
C ALA A 177 -13.63 -5.37 -8.49
N GLY A 178 -13.41 -4.26 -9.19
CA GLY A 178 -12.27 -4.04 -10.07
C GLY A 178 -10.93 -4.08 -9.33
N SER A 179 -10.86 -3.49 -8.13
CA SER A 179 -9.67 -3.60 -7.26
C SER A 179 -9.35 -5.04 -6.90
N VAL A 180 -10.35 -5.81 -6.47
CA VAL A 180 -10.16 -7.22 -6.09
C VAL A 180 -9.78 -8.06 -7.31
N GLY A 181 -10.45 -7.85 -8.45
CA GLY A 181 -10.13 -8.51 -9.71
C GLY A 181 -8.71 -8.21 -10.19
N LEU A 182 -8.28 -6.95 -10.08
CA LEU A 182 -6.91 -6.55 -10.42
C LEU A 182 -5.87 -7.26 -9.54
N MET A 183 -6.12 -7.37 -8.23
CA MET A 183 -5.25 -8.16 -7.35
C MET A 183 -5.23 -9.63 -7.75
N GLY A 184 -6.38 -10.22 -8.07
CA GLY A 184 -6.45 -11.59 -8.58
C GLY A 184 -5.61 -11.80 -9.84
N LEU A 185 -5.63 -10.85 -10.77
CA LEU A 185 -4.79 -10.87 -11.97
C LEU A 185 -3.29 -10.75 -11.65
N MET A 186 -2.92 -9.92 -10.66
CA MET A 186 -1.53 -9.79 -10.23
C MET A 186 -1.00 -11.12 -9.68
N TYR A 187 -1.75 -11.78 -8.80
CA TYR A 187 -1.34 -13.07 -8.25
C TYR A 187 -1.40 -14.20 -9.28
N ALA A 188 -2.29 -14.13 -10.28
CA ALA A 188 -2.34 -15.13 -11.35
C ALA A 188 -1.22 -14.97 -12.38
N GLY A 189 -0.67 -13.75 -12.54
CA GLY A 189 0.29 -13.41 -13.59
C GLY A 189 1.76 -13.48 -13.18
N VAL A 190 2.06 -13.70 -11.90
CA VAL A 190 3.44 -13.92 -11.43
C VAL A 190 3.72 -15.41 -11.53
N ASP A 191 4.47 -15.83 -12.55
CA ASP A 191 5.00 -17.19 -12.60
C ASP A 191 5.79 -17.46 -11.31
N ASN A 192 5.45 -18.56 -10.64
CA ASN A 192 5.81 -18.89 -9.27
C ASN A 192 7.27 -18.47 -8.92
N PRO A 193 7.48 -17.41 -8.12
CA PRO A 193 8.80 -16.83 -7.89
C PRO A 193 9.75 -17.77 -7.13
N GLN A 194 9.25 -18.92 -6.66
CA GLN A 194 10.08 -20.04 -6.18
C GLN A 194 11.16 -20.44 -7.19
N GLN A 195 10.90 -20.38 -8.51
CA GLN A 195 11.92 -20.70 -9.52
C GLN A 195 13.06 -19.66 -9.58
N LEU A 196 12.78 -18.39 -9.27
CA LEU A 196 13.79 -17.33 -9.25
C LEU A 196 14.59 -17.34 -7.94
N GLN A 197 13.97 -17.69 -6.82
CA GLN A 197 14.70 -17.87 -5.56
C GLN A 197 15.62 -19.10 -5.61
N GLU A 198 15.22 -20.22 -6.19
CA GLU A 198 16.12 -21.37 -6.39
C GLU A 198 17.31 -21.05 -7.32
N GLN A 199 17.12 -20.15 -8.30
CA GLN A 199 18.22 -19.67 -9.15
C GLN A 199 19.15 -18.68 -8.43
N THR A 200 18.65 -17.90 -7.47
CA THR A 200 19.44 -16.89 -6.75
C THR A 200 20.08 -17.43 -5.46
N THR A 201 19.47 -18.44 -4.84
CA THR A 201 20.03 -19.19 -3.69
C THR A 201 20.81 -20.43 -4.11
N SER A 202 20.94 -20.70 -5.42
CA SER A 202 22.06 -21.50 -5.90
C SER A 202 23.33 -20.85 -5.35
N PRO A 203 24.03 -21.52 -4.42
CA PRO A 203 25.08 -20.88 -3.66
C PRO A 203 26.13 -20.33 -4.61
N ILE A 204 26.33 -19.01 -4.60
CA ILE A 204 27.60 -18.41 -5.04
C ILE A 204 28.77 -19.07 -4.26
N THR A 205 28.47 -19.74 -3.15
CA THR A 205 29.34 -20.60 -2.34
C THR A 205 29.88 -21.86 -3.03
N GLU A 206 29.65 -22.09 -4.32
CA GLU A 206 30.52 -23.00 -5.10
C GLU A 206 31.02 -22.40 -6.42
N ARG A 207 31.16 -21.07 -6.49
CA ARG A 207 32.38 -20.57 -7.13
C ARG A 207 33.50 -20.87 -6.16
N ALA A 208 34.02 -22.10 -6.24
CA ALA A 208 35.27 -22.47 -5.61
C ALA A 208 36.23 -21.29 -5.79
N ILE A 209 36.70 -20.70 -4.69
CA ILE A 209 37.84 -19.80 -4.76
C ILE A 209 38.89 -20.58 -5.53
N PRO A 210 39.33 -20.10 -6.71
CA PRO A 210 40.23 -20.89 -7.53
C PRO A 210 41.40 -21.30 -6.66
N THR A 211 41.74 -22.59 -6.65
CA THR A 211 42.91 -23.02 -5.88
C THR A 211 44.13 -22.28 -6.41
N GLN A 212 45.17 -22.13 -5.59
CA GLN A 212 46.38 -21.42 -5.99
C GLN A 212 46.98 -21.96 -7.31
N ASP A 213 46.75 -23.24 -7.61
CA ASP A 213 47.14 -23.88 -8.86
C ASP A 213 46.30 -23.41 -10.08
N GLN A 214 45.01 -23.14 -9.88
CA GLN A 214 44.14 -22.58 -10.94
C GLN A 214 44.50 -21.13 -11.28
N TYR A 215 44.99 -20.35 -10.29
CA TYR A 215 45.54 -19.01 -10.55
C TYR A 215 46.81 -19.06 -11.41
N LYS A 216 47.70 -20.04 -11.17
CA LYS A 216 48.92 -20.20 -11.98
C LYS A 216 48.61 -20.57 -13.43
N SER A 217 47.63 -21.42 -13.68
CA SER A 217 47.22 -21.74 -15.06
C SER A 217 46.65 -20.53 -15.80
N LEU A 218 45.88 -19.67 -15.11
CA LEU A 218 45.35 -18.43 -15.68
C LEU A 218 46.46 -17.41 -15.99
N GLU A 219 47.50 -17.31 -15.15
CA GLU A 219 48.66 -16.44 -15.41
C GLU A 219 49.51 -16.89 -16.61
N VAL A 220 49.60 -18.20 -16.87
CA VAL A 220 50.33 -18.73 -18.03
C VAL A 220 49.56 -18.46 -19.33
N GLU A 221 48.23 -18.52 -19.28
CA GLU A 221 47.38 -18.27 -20.44
C GLU A 221 47.36 -16.78 -20.81
N LEU A 222 47.31 -15.88 -19.83
CA LEU A 222 47.38 -14.41 -20.03
C LEU A 222 48.75 -13.90 -20.52
N ARG A 223 49.80 -14.72 -20.52
CA ARG A 223 51.14 -14.35 -21.05
C ARG A 223 51.39 -14.82 -22.48
N LYS A 224 50.43 -15.49 -23.12
CA LYS A 224 50.55 -16.00 -24.49
C LYS A 224 49.96 -15.05 -25.55
N ASP A 225 49.29 -13.99 -25.11
CA ASP A 225 48.84 -12.86 -25.93
C ASP A 225 49.79 -11.67 -25.77
#